data_AF-A0A803L0R8-F1
#
_entry.id   AF-A0A803L0R8-F1
#
_cell.length_a   1.000
_cell.length_b   1.000
_cell.length_c   1.000
_cell.angle_alpha   90.00
_cell.angle_beta   90.00
_cell.angle_gamma   90.00
#
_symmetry.space_group_name_H-M   'P 1'
#
loop_
_entity.id
_entity.type
_entity.pdbx_description
1 polymer ?
#
loop_
_entity_poly.entity_id
_entity_poly.type
_entity_poly.pdbx_seq_one_letter_code
_entity_poly.pdbx_strand_id
1 'polypeptide(L)'
;MENNTTNQRQPLLPPTTTDNHHRLPVASSKGGSGGYVHLPSNADSFVADEEDDIPPIKTPKDFVREFWIEFKKTMYLAAPATFMGICQYSLGAITQTLAGQLGTLDLAAVSVENSVIAGFSFGALLGMGSALETLCGQAFGAGQVEMLGIYMQRSWVILNSTALLLSLLYIFAAQILWLIGETSAISEAAGRLALWMIPQLFAYAMVFPIIKFLQAQRKVMTMAVIAGVSLVLHAFFSWLLMLKLGWGLLGGAIVLNGSWWFIVLAELVYIFSGRCGQAWSGFSWKAFQDLWGFVRLSVASAVMLW
;
A
#
# COMPACT_ATOMS: atom_id res chain seq x y z
N MET A 1 8.33 49.29 -10.81
CA MET A 1 9.47 48.98 -9.93
C MET A 1 8.95 48.06 -8.83
N GLU A 2 9.43 46.82 -8.89
CA GLU A 2 9.54 45.75 -7.87
C GLU A 2 8.37 45.32 -6.94
N ASN A 3 7.90 44.10 -7.24
CA ASN A 3 7.61 42.96 -6.35
C ASN A 3 8.12 43.03 -4.90
N ASN A 4 7.31 42.53 -3.95
CA ASN A 4 7.67 41.29 -3.26
C ASN A 4 6.45 40.57 -2.63
N THR A 5 6.41 39.26 -2.86
CA THR A 5 5.42 38.28 -2.43
C THR A 5 5.77 37.69 -1.07
N THR A 6 4.79 37.56 -0.17
CA THR A 6 4.84 36.60 0.95
C THR A 6 3.54 35.78 0.97
N ASN A 7 3.62 34.63 0.29
CA ASN A 7 2.62 33.57 0.32
C ASN A 7 2.89 32.68 1.55
N GLN A 8 2.19 32.94 2.66
CA GLN A 8 2.21 32.05 3.83
C GLN A 8 1.20 30.91 3.61
N ARG A 9 1.71 29.67 3.54
CA ARG A 9 0.91 28.44 3.54
C ARG A 9 0.19 28.30 4.89
N GLN A 10 -1.13 28.32 4.86
CA GLN A 10 -1.99 28.06 6.02
C GLN A 10 -2.13 26.53 6.22
N PRO A 11 -2.02 25.99 7.45
CA PRO A 11 -2.27 24.57 7.70
C PRO A 11 -3.75 24.22 7.53
N LEU A 12 -4.03 23.02 7.01
CA LEU A 12 -5.37 22.51 6.66
C LEU A 12 -6.22 22.06 7.86
N LEU A 13 -5.84 22.37 9.10
CA LEU A 13 -6.60 22.04 10.31
C LEU A 13 -6.59 23.24 11.29
N PRO A 14 -7.71 23.53 11.97
CA PRO A 14 -7.76 24.60 12.97
C PRO A 14 -7.01 24.19 14.25
N PRO A 15 -6.34 25.14 14.94
CA PRO A 15 -5.69 24.86 16.21
C PRO A 15 -6.73 24.55 17.29
N THR A 16 -6.53 23.44 18.00
CA THR A 16 -7.29 23.09 19.19
C THR A 16 -6.97 24.11 20.29
N THR A 17 -7.98 24.84 20.75
CA THR A 17 -7.88 25.74 21.90
C THR A 17 -7.65 24.93 23.18
N THR A 18 -6.40 24.78 23.59
CA THR A 18 -6.03 24.46 24.97
C THR A 18 -6.05 25.73 25.79
N ASP A 19 -7.16 26.01 26.48
CA ASP A 19 -7.12 26.69 27.77
C ASP A 19 -8.48 26.64 28.46
N ASN A 20 -8.55 25.94 29.60
CA ASN A 20 -9.31 26.38 30.77
C ASN A 20 -9.01 25.43 31.94
N HIS A 21 -8.02 25.83 32.74
CA HIS A 21 -7.90 25.41 34.13
C HIS A 21 -9.16 25.84 34.91
N HIS A 22 -10.05 24.90 35.22
CA HIS A 22 -10.98 25.04 36.34
C HIS A 22 -10.71 23.94 37.36
N ARG A 23 -9.97 24.34 38.41
CA ARG A 23 -9.87 23.63 39.68
C ARG A 23 -11.27 23.50 40.27
N LEU A 24 -11.73 22.28 40.50
CA LEU A 24 -12.85 21.98 41.40
C LEU A 24 -12.30 21.31 42.66
N PRO A 25 -12.88 21.57 43.85
CA PRO A 25 -12.27 21.20 45.12
C PRO A 25 -12.49 19.72 45.45
N VAL A 26 -11.46 19.11 46.04
CA VAL A 26 -11.48 17.76 46.60
C VAL A 26 -12.40 17.74 47.83
N ALA A 27 -13.50 16.98 47.75
CA ALA A 27 -14.32 16.64 48.91
C ALA A 27 -13.92 15.25 49.43
N SER A 28 -13.49 15.19 50.68
CA SER A 28 -13.21 13.95 51.40
C SER A 28 -14.50 13.17 51.65
N SER A 29 -14.52 11.86 51.37
CA SER A 29 -15.43 10.95 52.05
C SER A 29 -14.75 9.61 52.35
N LYS A 30 -15.01 9.13 53.56
CA LYS A 30 -14.45 7.91 54.18
C LYS A 30 -15.16 6.65 53.65
N GLY A 31 -14.38 5.58 53.49
CA GLY A 31 -14.72 4.22 53.92
C GLY A 31 -15.72 3.41 53.07
N GLY A 32 -15.22 2.38 52.38
CA GLY A 32 -16.05 1.32 51.81
C GLY A 32 -15.21 0.24 51.12
N SER A 33 -15.10 -0.93 51.75
CA SER A 33 -14.44 -2.13 51.23
C SER A 33 -15.22 -2.70 50.04
N GLY A 34 -14.53 -2.94 48.92
CA GLY A 34 -15.05 -3.67 47.76
C GLY A 34 -13.94 -3.96 46.76
N GLY A 35 -13.48 -5.21 46.70
CA GLY A 35 -12.44 -5.64 45.77
C GLY A 35 -12.94 -5.59 44.33
N TYR A 36 -12.19 -4.89 43.48
CA TYR A 36 -12.37 -4.94 42.03
C TYR A 36 -11.26 -5.78 41.42
N VAL A 37 -11.68 -6.87 40.77
CA VAL A 37 -10.84 -7.72 39.94
C VAL A 37 -10.41 -6.90 38.72
N HIS A 38 -9.12 -6.62 38.58
CA HIS A 38 -8.55 -6.09 37.34
C HIS A 38 -8.62 -7.18 36.25
N LEU A 39 -9.52 -7.00 35.28
CA LEU A 39 -9.42 -7.69 34.00
C LEU A 39 -8.35 -6.98 33.15
N PRO A 40 -7.40 -7.69 32.53
CA PRO A 40 -6.40 -7.07 31.68
C PRO A 40 -7.06 -6.59 30.38
N SER A 41 -7.16 -5.27 30.21
CA SER A 41 -7.51 -4.63 28.95
C SER A 41 -6.30 -4.70 28.02
N ASN A 42 -6.30 -5.63 27.07
CA ASN A 42 -5.36 -5.66 25.93
C ASN A 42 -5.69 -4.56 24.91
N ALA A 43 -5.68 -3.32 25.36
CA ALA A 43 -5.75 -2.15 24.50
C ALA A 43 -4.52 -1.30 24.79
N ASP A 44 -3.37 -1.72 24.25
CA ASP A 44 -2.20 -0.86 24.11
C ASP A 44 -2.51 0.22 23.06
N SER A 45 -3.36 1.18 23.44
CA SER A 45 -3.45 2.46 22.74
C SER A 45 -2.26 3.30 23.19
N PHE A 46 -1.23 3.34 22.35
CA PHE A 46 -0.07 4.19 22.53
C PHE A 46 -0.53 5.66 22.52
N VAL A 47 -0.62 6.26 23.71
CA VAL A 47 -0.44 7.71 23.87
C VAL A 47 1.06 7.95 23.67
N ALA A 48 1.44 8.96 22.90
CA ALA A 48 2.84 9.38 22.83
C ALA A 48 3.20 9.99 24.19
N ASP A 49 3.71 9.16 25.09
CA ASP A 49 4.28 9.64 26.35
C ASP A 49 5.51 10.50 26.02
N GLU A 50 5.60 11.69 26.61
CA GLU A 50 6.79 12.59 26.53
C GLU A 50 8.09 11.89 27.02
N GLU A 51 8.00 10.67 27.55
CA GLU A 51 9.12 9.85 28.03
C GLU A 51 9.88 9.10 26.91
N ASP A 52 9.41 9.09 25.66
CA ASP A 52 10.01 8.30 24.56
C ASP A 52 10.97 9.11 23.64
N ASP A 53 11.24 10.38 23.96
CA ASP A 53 12.14 11.24 23.18
C ASP A 53 13.62 10.97 23.51
N ILE A 54 14.45 10.87 22.46
CA ILE A 54 15.88 10.57 22.58
C ILE A 54 16.57 11.71 23.37
N PRO A 55 17.24 11.41 24.50
CA PRO A 55 17.92 12.45 25.27
C PRO A 55 19.09 13.05 24.47
N PRO A 56 19.52 14.29 24.76
CA PRO A 56 20.59 14.95 24.02
C PRO A 56 21.85 14.08 23.96
N ILE A 57 22.32 13.80 22.74
CA ILE A 57 23.51 12.97 22.51
C ILE A 57 24.75 13.77 22.91
N LYS A 58 25.41 13.33 24.00
CA LYS A 58 26.58 14.03 24.56
C LYS A 58 27.91 13.38 24.21
N THR A 59 27.91 12.08 23.90
CA THR A 59 29.14 11.33 23.59
C THR A 59 29.00 10.43 22.37
N PRO A 60 30.10 10.04 21.71
CA PRO A 60 30.07 9.06 20.62
C PRO A 60 29.48 7.70 21.05
N LYS A 61 29.64 7.33 22.33
CA LYS A 61 29.07 6.09 22.88
C LYS A 61 27.55 6.19 22.97
N ASP A 62 27.02 7.34 23.39
CA ASP A 62 25.58 7.60 23.40
C ASP A 62 25.03 7.57 21.98
N PHE A 63 25.72 8.21 21.02
CA PHE A 63 25.32 8.16 19.61
C PHE A 63 25.20 6.73 19.08
N VAL A 64 26.24 5.91 19.29
CA VAL A 64 26.23 4.52 18.81
C VAL A 64 25.10 3.73 19.46
N ARG A 65 24.83 3.94 20.76
CA ARG A 65 23.73 3.27 21.46
C ARG A 65 22.38 3.64 20.85
N GLU A 66 22.06 4.93 20.76
CA GLU A 66 20.78 5.40 20.24
C GLU A 66 20.62 5.04 18.76
N PHE A 67 21.69 5.14 17.96
CA PHE A 67 21.71 4.69 16.57
C PHE A 67 21.33 3.21 16.46
N TRP A 68 21.91 2.32 17.28
CA TRP A 68 21.56 0.90 17.23
C TRP A 68 20.12 0.61 17.65
N ILE A 69 19.56 1.39 18.58
CA ILE A 69 18.16 1.28 19.00
C ILE A 69 17.24 1.66 17.83
N GLU A 70 17.44 2.84 17.25
CA GLU A 70 16.63 3.33 16.13
C GLU A 70 16.83 2.49 14.86
N PHE A 71 18.04 2.01 14.60
CA PHE A 71 18.33 1.09 13.51
C PHE A 71 17.52 -0.21 13.69
N LYS A 72 17.46 -0.78 14.89
CA LYS A 72 16.66 -1.99 15.15
C LYS A 72 15.16 -1.74 14.96
N LYS A 73 14.62 -0.61 15.44
CA LYS A 73 13.22 -0.22 15.22
C LYS A 73 12.91 -0.08 13.73
N THR A 74 13.81 0.58 12.99
CA THR A 74 13.69 0.75 11.54
C THR A 74 13.76 -0.60 10.81
N MET A 75 14.68 -1.48 11.18
CA MET A 75 14.82 -2.81 10.58
C MET A 75 13.63 -3.73 10.85
N TYR A 76 13.00 -3.59 12.02
CA TYR A 76 11.76 -4.31 12.32
C TYR A 76 10.63 -3.97 11.32
N LEU A 77 10.62 -2.75 10.78
CA LEU A 77 9.64 -2.34 9.77
C LEU A 77 10.12 -2.58 8.33
N ALA A 78 11.36 -2.22 8.04
CA ALA A 78 11.91 -2.23 6.70
C ALA A 78 12.21 -3.65 6.20
N ALA A 79 12.77 -4.55 7.03
CA ALA A 79 13.11 -5.90 6.56
C ALA A 79 11.88 -6.71 6.08
N PRO A 80 10.75 -6.73 6.81
CA PRO A 80 9.54 -7.40 6.33
C PRO A 80 8.94 -6.73 5.09
N ALA A 81 8.96 -5.39 5.01
CA ALA A 81 8.48 -4.66 3.84
C ALA A 81 9.33 -4.94 2.60
N THR A 82 10.66 -5.01 2.74
CA THR A 82 11.57 -5.42 1.67
C THR A 82 11.32 -6.85 1.24
N PHE A 83 11.15 -7.78 2.19
CA PHE A 83 10.82 -9.18 1.87
C PHE A 83 9.50 -9.30 1.11
N MET A 84 8.46 -8.58 1.54
CA MET A 84 7.18 -8.48 0.83
C MET A 84 7.38 -7.98 -0.61
N GLY A 85 8.16 -6.91 -0.80
CA GLY A 85 8.47 -6.38 -2.14
C GLY A 85 9.20 -7.38 -3.03
N ILE A 86 10.18 -8.11 -2.47
CA ILE A 86 10.88 -9.19 -3.18
C ILE A 86 9.90 -10.29 -3.60
N CYS A 87 9.01 -10.72 -2.71
CA CYS A 87 8.02 -11.75 -3.02
C CYS A 87 7.07 -11.31 -4.13
N GLN A 88 6.55 -10.09 -4.07
CA GLN A 88 5.65 -9.54 -5.08
C GLN A 88 6.34 -9.39 -6.45
N TYR A 89 7.57 -8.89 -6.48
CA TYR A 89 8.36 -8.81 -7.72
C TYR A 89 8.63 -10.19 -8.31
N SER A 90 8.89 -11.18 -7.45
CA SER A 90 9.16 -12.56 -7.86
C SER A 90 7.96 -13.23 -8.55
N LEU A 91 6.71 -12.80 -8.30
CA LEU A 91 5.54 -13.31 -9.03
C LEU A 91 5.67 -13.04 -10.55
N GLY A 92 6.01 -11.81 -10.91
CA GLY A 92 6.26 -11.42 -12.30
C GLY A 92 7.49 -12.13 -12.89
N ALA A 93 8.59 -12.19 -12.12
CA ALA A 93 9.83 -12.83 -12.56
C ALA A 93 9.67 -14.34 -12.83
N ILE A 94 8.91 -15.06 -11.99
CA ILE A 94 8.61 -16.48 -12.20
C ILE A 94 7.74 -16.65 -13.44
N THR A 95 6.66 -15.87 -13.58
CA THR A 95 5.79 -15.94 -14.76
C THR A 95 6.57 -15.72 -16.05
N GLN A 96 7.46 -14.71 -16.07
CA GLN A 96 8.31 -14.41 -17.22
C GLN A 96 9.33 -15.52 -17.50
N THR A 97 9.95 -16.08 -16.46
CA THR A 97 10.91 -17.19 -16.61
C THR A 97 10.24 -18.43 -17.19
N LEU A 98 9.03 -18.77 -16.72
CA LEU A 98 8.26 -19.91 -17.23
C LEU A 98 7.73 -19.66 -18.64
N ALA A 99 7.35 -18.43 -18.99
CA ALA A 99 7.03 -18.07 -20.37
C ALA A 99 8.23 -18.28 -21.31
N GLY A 100 9.46 -18.01 -20.83
CA GLY A 100 10.70 -18.36 -21.52
C GLY A 100 10.86 -19.85 -21.85
N GLN A 101 10.29 -20.74 -21.03
CA GLN A 101 10.30 -22.18 -21.29
C GLN A 101 9.22 -22.62 -22.28
N LEU A 102 8.15 -21.83 -22.46
CA LEU A 102 7.12 -22.08 -23.46
C LEU A 102 7.60 -21.72 -24.86
N GLY A 103 8.32 -20.60 -24.99
CA GLY A 103 8.90 -20.16 -26.24
C GLY A 103 9.37 -18.71 -26.22
N THR A 104 10.16 -18.35 -27.23
CA THR A 104 10.69 -16.98 -27.37
C THR A 104 9.59 -15.94 -27.60
N LEU A 105 8.51 -16.31 -28.30
CA LEU A 105 7.36 -15.43 -28.52
C LEU A 105 6.59 -15.16 -27.23
N ASP A 106 6.32 -16.17 -26.41
CA ASP A 106 5.63 -16.00 -25.12
C ASP A 106 6.46 -15.15 -24.15
N LEU A 107 7.78 -15.38 -24.10
CA LEU A 107 8.70 -14.56 -23.32
C LEU A 107 8.66 -13.09 -23.76
N ALA A 108 8.71 -12.84 -25.07
CA ALA A 108 8.64 -11.49 -25.62
C ALA A 108 7.29 -10.84 -25.29
N ALA A 109 6.19 -11.59 -25.41
CA ALA A 109 4.85 -11.12 -25.08
C ALA A 109 4.74 -10.68 -23.61
N VAL A 110 5.19 -11.51 -22.66
CA VAL A 110 5.21 -11.16 -21.22
C VAL A 110 6.12 -9.97 -20.95
N SER A 111 7.30 -9.93 -21.55
CA SER A 111 8.26 -8.85 -21.31
C SER A 111 7.74 -7.50 -21.79
N VAL A 112 7.18 -7.45 -23.01
CA VAL A 112 6.67 -6.22 -23.62
C VAL A 112 5.38 -5.76 -22.92
N GLU A 113 4.47 -6.68 -22.63
CA GLU A 113 3.24 -6.36 -21.88
C GLU A 113 3.59 -5.81 -20.48
N ASN A 114 4.46 -6.47 -19.73
CA ASN A 114 4.82 -6.02 -18.39
C ASN A 114 5.60 -4.71 -18.38
N SER A 115 6.53 -4.48 -19.31
CA SER A 115 7.36 -3.28 -19.32
C SER A 115 6.64 -2.05 -19.85
N VAL A 116 5.82 -2.20 -20.90
CA VAL A 116 5.17 -1.08 -21.57
C VAL A 116 3.77 -0.84 -21.00
N ILE A 117 2.91 -1.85 -21.03
CA ILE A 117 1.49 -1.69 -20.71
C ILE A 117 1.27 -1.71 -19.20
N ALA A 118 1.69 -2.79 -18.55
CA ALA A 118 1.56 -2.92 -17.11
C ALA A 118 2.50 -1.97 -16.37
N GLY A 119 3.73 -1.77 -16.86
CA GLY A 119 4.73 -0.89 -16.26
C GLY A 119 4.27 0.56 -16.18
N PHE A 120 3.72 1.09 -17.28
CA PHE A 120 3.13 2.43 -17.28
C PHE A 120 2.00 2.56 -16.25
N SER A 121 1.09 1.59 -16.26
CA SER A 121 -0.09 1.59 -15.39
C SER A 121 0.28 1.42 -13.91
N PHE A 122 1.23 0.55 -13.62
CA PHE A 122 1.79 0.31 -12.29
C PHE A 122 2.45 1.57 -11.75
N GLY A 123 3.30 2.23 -12.56
CA GLY A 123 3.96 3.48 -12.19
C GLY A 123 2.96 4.58 -11.85
N ALA A 124 1.95 4.78 -12.70
CA ALA A 124 0.88 5.76 -12.46
C ALA A 124 0.13 5.48 -11.14
N LEU A 125 -0.32 4.23 -10.92
CA LEU A 125 -1.07 3.86 -9.73
C LEU A 125 -0.21 3.90 -8.45
N LEU A 126 1.04 3.43 -8.51
CA LEU A 126 1.99 3.49 -7.39
C LEU A 126 2.25 4.95 -7.01
N GLY A 127 2.49 5.78 -8.02
CA GLY A 127 2.72 7.19 -7.88
C GLY A 127 1.56 7.91 -7.18
N MET A 128 0.33 7.69 -7.65
CA MET A 128 -0.89 8.21 -7.04
C MET A 128 -1.14 7.68 -5.62
N GLY A 129 -0.77 6.43 -5.36
CA GLY A 129 -0.87 5.79 -4.05
C GLY A 129 0.14 6.32 -3.03
N SER A 130 1.28 6.86 -3.46
CA SER A 130 2.30 7.39 -2.53
C SER A 130 1.84 8.62 -1.74
N ALA A 131 0.90 9.42 -2.27
CA ALA A 131 0.27 10.50 -1.52
C ALA A 131 -0.39 10.00 -0.22
N LEU A 132 -0.91 8.77 -0.23
CA LEU A 132 -1.52 8.15 0.93
C LEU A 132 -0.50 7.84 2.03
N GLU A 133 0.75 7.54 1.68
CA GLU A 133 1.81 7.29 2.68
C GLU A 133 2.04 8.51 3.56
N THR A 134 2.16 9.69 2.95
CA THR A 134 2.31 10.96 3.66
C THR A 134 1.08 11.26 4.51
N LEU A 135 -0.13 11.11 3.96
CA LEU A 135 -1.38 11.40 4.67
C LEU A 135 -1.62 10.44 5.85
N CYS A 136 -1.37 9.14 5.68
CA CYS A 136 -1.47 8.16 6.75
C CYS A 136 -0.40 8.41 7.83
N GLY A 137 0.84 8.74 7.45
CA GLY A 137 1.89 9.08 8.40
C GLY A 137 1.54 10.32 9.24
N GLN A 138 1.00 11.37 8.60
CA GLN A 138 0.54 12.59 9.28
C GLN A 138 -0.65 12.32 10.21
N ALA A 139 -1.68 11.62 9.73
CA ALA A 139 -2.84 11.30 10.54
C ALA A 139 -2.48 10.41 11.74
N PHE A 140 -1.60 9.43 11.53
CA PHE A 140 -1.12 8.58 12.61
C PHE A 140 -0.32 9.38 13.65
N GLY A 141 0.61 10.24 13.20
CA GLY A 141 1.39 11.10 14.09
C GLY A 141 0.54 12.14 14.86
N ALA A 142 -0.58 12.57 14.27
CA ALA A 142 -1.55 13.47 14.93
C ALA A 142 -2.56 12.73 15.83
N GLY A 143 -2.42 11.41 16.04
CA GLY A 143 -3.33 10.59 16.83
C GLY A 143 -4.70 10.34 16.17
N GLN A 144 -4.90 10.73 14.91
CA GLN A 144 -6.15 10.57 14.16
C GLN A 144 -6.21 9.21 13.45
N VAL A 145 -6.09 8.12 14.22
CA VAL A 145 -5.95 6.77 13.67
C VAL A 145 -7.15 6.35 12.81
N GLU A 146 -8.37 6.79 13.13
CA GLU A 146 -9.59 6.52 12.35
C GLU A 146 -9.48 7.01 10.89
N MET A 147 -8.73 8.10 10.65
CA MET A 147 -8.61 8.69 9.30
C MET A 147 -7.82 7.80 8.34
N LEU A 148 -7.00 6.86 8.82
CA LEU A 148 -6.26 5.92 7.98
C LEU A 148 -7.23 5.09 7.11
N GLY A 149 -8.31 4.57 7.70
CA GLY A 149 -9.31 3.79 6.98
C GLY A 149 -10.08 4.64 5.95
N ILE A 150 -10.38 5.90 6.28
CA ILE A 150 -11.02 6.84 5.37
C ILE A 150 -10.14 7.16 4.17
N TYR A 151 -8.86 7.44 4.41
CA TYR A 151 -7.93 7.72 3.32
C TYR A 151 -7.67 6.50 2.43
N MET A 152 -7.60 5.29 2.99
CA MET A 152 -7.53 4.06 2.22
C MET A 152 -8.75 3.91 1.28
N GLN A 153 -9.96 4.09 1.80
CA GLN A 153 -11.20 4.01 1.00
C GLN A 153 -11.25 5.09 -0.09
N ARG A 154 -10.87 6.32 0.25
CA ARG A 154 -10.78 7.43 -0.72
C ARG A 154 -9.78 7.11 -1.83
N SER A 155 -8.64 6.55 -1.46
CA SER A 155 -7.62 6.13 -2.39
C SER A 155 -8.12 5.00 -3.29
N TRP A 156 -8.85 4.00 -2.77
CA TRP A 156 -9.49 2.98 -3.63
C TRP A 156 -10.42 3.57 -4.67
N VAL A 157 -11.29 4.53 -4.30
CA VAL A 157 -12.18 5.20 -5.28
C VAL A 157 -11.38 5.83 -6.40
N ILE A 158 -10.32 6.56 -6.06
CA ILE A 158 -9.49 7.27 -7.03
C ILE A 158 -8.70 6.30 -7.90
N LEU A 159 -7.98 5.34 -7.30
CA LEU A 159 -7.14 4.41 -8.03
C LEU A 159 -7.94 3.45 -8.89
N ASN A 160 -9.13 2.98 -8.45
CA ASN A 160 -9.99 2.16 -9.30
C ASN A 160 -10.57 2.97 -10.48
N SER A 161 -10.89 4.24 -10.28
CA SER A 161 -11.30 5.12 -11.38
C SER A 161 -10.16 5.35 -12.37
N THR A 162 -8.94 5.58 -11.88
CA THR A 162 -7.74 5.66 -12.73
C THR A 162 -7.47 4.34 -13.46
N ALA A 163 -7.58 3.20 -12.79
CA ALA A 163 -7.44 1.87 -13.37
C ALA A 163 -8.47 1.63 -14.48
N LEU A 164 -9.71 2.09 -14.30
CA LEU A 164 -10.73 2.02 -15.35
C LEU A 164 -10.31 2.80 -16.61
N LEU A 165 -9.75 4.00 -16.45
CA LEU A 165 -9.24 4.77 -17.58
C LEU A 165 -8.02 4.10 -18.23
N LEU A 166 -7.09 3.60 -17.42
CA LEU A 166 -5.90 2.87 -17.88
C LEU A 166 -6.24 1.53 -18.54
N SER A 167 -7.39 0.93 -18.26
CA SER A 167 -7.82 -0.31 -18.93
C SER A 167 -7.91 -0.16 -20.46
N LEU A 168 -8.14 1.06 -20.96
CA LEU A 168 -8.09 1.35 -22.39
C LEU A 168 -6.69 1.07 -22.99
N LEU A 169 -5.62 1.29 -22.23
CA LEU A 169 -4.25 0.96 -22.63
C LEU A 169 -4.11 -0.55 -22.87
N TYR A 170 -4.73 -1.38 -22.02
CA TYR A 170 -4.73 -2.83 -22.15
C TYR A 170 -5.61 -3.30 -23.31
N ILE A 171 -6.78 -2.68 -23.49
CA ILE A 171 -7.71 -3.00 -24.58
C ILE A 171 -7.09 -2.74 -25.95
N PHE A 172 -6.34 -1.63 -26.09
CA PHE A 172 -5.68 -1.25 -27.33
C PHE A 172 -4.19 -1.63 -27.36
N ALA A 173 -3.74 -2.52 -26.47
CA ALA A 173 -2.32 -2.85 -26.32
C ALA A 173 -1.71 -3.37 -27.64
N ALA A 174 -2.40 -4.25 -28.38
CA ALA A 174 -1.88 -4.76 -29.64
C ALA A 174 -1.61 -3.65 -30.66
N GLN A 175 -2.54 -2.70 -30.81
CA GLN A 175 -2.41 -1.59 -31.75
C GLN A 175 -1.32 -0.60 -31.31
N ILE A 176 -1.25 -0.33 -30.01
CA ILE A 176 -0.23 0.56 -29.42
C ILE A 176 1.16 -0.04 -29.62
N LEU A 177 1.35 -1.32 -29.30
CA LEU A 177 2.62 -2.02 -29.44
C LEU A 177 3.09 -2.07 -30.89
N TRP A 178 2.17 -2.37 -31.81
CA TRP A 178 2.45 -2.32 -33.24
C TRP A 178 2.88 -0.92 -33.69
N LEU A 179 2.21 0.13 -33.19
CA LEU A 179 2.50 1.52 -33.54
C LEU A 179 3.88 1.98 -33.05
N ILE A 180 4.32 1.53 -31.87
CA ILE A 180 5.65 1.85 -31.32
C ILE A 180 6.78 1.01 -31.93
N GLY A 181 6.46 0.12 -32.90
CA GLY A 181 7.44 -0.58 -33.72
C GLY A 181 7.64 -2.06 -33.38
N GLU A 182 6.82 -2.65 -32.50
CA GLU A 182 6.88 -4.09 -32.26
C GLU A 182 6.40 -4.91 -33.46
N THR A 183 6.91 -6.13 -33.58
CA THR A 183 6.47 -7.03 -34.66
C THR A 183 4.99 -7.39 -34.49
N SER A 184 4.30 -7.71 -35.59
CA SER A 184 2.87 -8.11 -35.55
C SER A 184 2.65 -9.31 -34.62
N ALA A 185 3.53 -10.32 -34.65
CA ALA A 185 3.41 -11.49 -33.78
C ALA A 185 3.53 -11.14 -32.28
N ILE A 186 4.50 -10.30 -31.90
CA ILE A 186 4.68 -9.86 -30.51
C ILE A 186 3.51 -8.98 -30.08
N SER A 187 3.09 -8.04 -30.93
CA SER A 187 1.99 -7.11 -30.65
C SER A 187 0.68 -7.85 -30.39
N GLU A 188 0.36 -8.86 -31.19
CA GLU A 188 -0.85 -9.68 -31.01
C GLU A 188 -0.78 -10.54 -29.74
N ALA A 189 0.37 -11.17 -29.47
CA ALA A 189 0.56 -12.02 -28.30
C ALA A 189 0.53 -11.19 -26.99
N ALA A 190 1.28 -10.09 -26.94
CA ALA A 190 1.30 -9.16 -25.81
C ALA A 190 -0.06 -8.47 -25.61
N GLY A 191 -0.74 -8.07 -26.70
CA GLY A 191 -2.06 -7.48 -26.60
C GLY A 191 -3.12 -8.45 -26.07
N ARG A 192 -3.05 -9.73 -26.45
CA ARG A 192 -3.92 -10.76 -25.88
C ARG A 192 -3.63 -10.99 -24.40
N LEU A 193 -2.34 -11.05 -24.03
CA LEU A 193 -1.94 -11.13 -22.63
C LEU A 193 -2.46 -9.93 -21.84
N ALA A 194 -2.32 -8.71 -22.36
CA ALA A 194 -2.80 -7.49 -21.71
C ALA A 194 -4.29 -7.57 -21.38
N LEU A 195 -5.12 -8.05 -22.31
CA LEU A 195 -6.55 -8.27 -22.04
C LEU A 195 -6.79 -9.23 -20.86
N TRP A 196 -6.00 -10.30 -20.75
CA TRP A 196 -6.06 -11.22 -19.61
C TRP A 196 -5.54 -10.61 -18.30
N MET A 197 -4.69 -9.59 -18.36
CA MET A 197 -4.09 -8.92 -17.20
C MET A 197 -4.92 -7.73 -16.67
N ILE A 198 -6.07 -7.41 -17.28
CA ILE A 198 -6.97 -6.36 -16.76
C ILE A 198 -7.35 -6.59 -15.28
N PRO A 199 -7.66 -7.80 -14.78
CA PRO A 199 -7.98 -7.98 -13.37
C PRO A 199 -6.79 -7.64 -12.44
N GLN A 200 -5.55 -7.85 -12.87
CA GLN A 200 -4.34 -7.48 -12.12
C GLN A 200 -4.24 -5.97 -11.96
N LEU A 201 -4.62 -5.18 -12.98
CA LEU A 201 -4.64 -3.72 -12.90
C LEU A 201 -5.51 -3.23 -11.73
N PHE A 202 -6.69 -3.83 -11.53
CA PHE A 202 -7.57 -3.51 -10.41
C PHE A 202 -7.04 -4.04 -9.08
N ALA A 203 -6.35 -5.18 -9.07
CA ALA A 203 -5.67 -5.66 -7.88
C ALA A 203 -4.58 -4.67 -7.42
N TYR A 204 -3.82 -4.06 -8.34
CA TYR A 204 -2.88 -2.99 -8.01
C TYR A 204 -3.56 -1.77 -7.39
N ALA A 205 -4.69 -1.33 -7.96
CA ALA A 205 -5.47 -0.22 -7.43
C ALA A 205 -5.96 -0.48 -5.98
N MET A 206 -6.20 -1.74 -5.62
CA MET A 206 -6.62 -2.14 -4.28
C MET A 206 -5.45 -2.34 -3.32
N VAL A 207 -4.36 -2.97 -3.76
CA VAL A 207 -3.25 -3.38 -2.88
C VAL A 207 -2.40 -2.20 -2.44
N PHE A 208 -2.16 -1.19 -3.29
CA PHE A 208 -1.32 -0.06 -2.89
C PHE A 208 -1.88 0.71 -1.69
N PRO A 209 -3.18 1.05 -1.64
CA PRO A 209 -3.73 1.69 -0.47
C PRO A 209 -3.71 0.80 0.79
N ILE A 210 -3.95 -0.50 0.62
CA ILE A 210 -3.92 -1.48 1.71
C ILE A 210 -2.52 -1.55 2.34
N ILE A 211 -1.47 -1.62 1.52
CA ILE A 211 -0.10 -1.66 2.00
C ILE A 211 0.20 -0.42 2.84
N LYS A 212 -0.16 0.78 2.37
CA LYS A 212 0.08 2.02 3.13
C LYS A 212 -0.73 2.09 4.42
N PHE A 213 -1.98 1.64 4.39
CA PHE A 213 -2.82 1.52 5.57
C PHE A 213 -2.20 0.62 6.65
N LEU A 214 -1.75 -0.58 6.27
CA LEU A 214 -1.14 -1.55 7.19
C LEU A 214 0.28 -1.15 7.62
N GLN A 215 1.06 -0.52 6.74
CA GLN A 215 2.41 0.00 7.04
C GLN A 215 2.35 1.11 8.10
N ALA A 216 1.39 2.05 7.99
CA ALA A 216 1.21 3.11 8.97
C ALA A 216 0.92 2.59 10.38
N GLN A 217 0.30 1.41 10.48
CA GLN A 217 0.00 0.71 11.74
C GLN A 217 1.10 -0.28 12.18
N ARG A 218 2.27 -0.28 11.51
CA ARG A 218 3.38 -1.22 11.76
C ARG A 218 3.01 -2.71 11.60
N LYS A 219 1.95 -3.04 10.83
CA LYS A 219 1.47 -4.42 10.60
C LYS A 219 2.20 -5.13 9.45
N VAL A 220 3.49 -4.82 9.25
CA VAL A 220 4.29 -5.27 8.08
C VAL A 220 4.57 -6.76 8.04
N MET A 221 4.66 -7.43 9.21
CA MET A 221 4.88 -8.88 9.28
C MET A 221 3.73 -9.67 8.66
N THR A 222 2.49 -9.21 8.84
CA THR A 222 1.31 -9.86 8.25
C THR A 222 1.40 -9.85 6.73
N MET A 223 1.71 -8.69 6.13
CA MET A 223 1.83 -8.55 4.69
C MET A 223 2.99 -9.40 4.13
N ALA A 224 4.11 -9.44 4.85
CA ALA A 224 5.26 -10.29 4.49
C ALA A 224 4.89 -11.78 4.44
N VAL A 225 4.15 -12.29 5.44
CA VAL A 225 3.69 -13.69 5.47
C VAL A 225 2.71 -13.97 4.32
N ILE A 226 1.74 -13.08 4.08
CA ILE A 226 0.78 -13.23 2.97
C ILE A 226 1.51 -13.28 1.62
N ALA A 227 2.47 -12.37 1.41
CA ALA A 227 3.26 -12.33 0.18
C ALA A 227 4.12 -13.58 0.00
N GLY A 228 4.73 -14.09 1.08
CA GLY A 228 5.50 -15.34 1.06
C GLY A 228 4.63 -16.55 0.70
N VAL A 229 3.44 -16.68 1.30
CA VAL A 229 2.48 -17.74 0.96
C VAL A 229 2.03 -17.61 -0.50
N SER A 230 1.70 -16.39 -0.94
CA SER A 230 1.32 -16.12 -2.33
C SER A 230 2.40 -16.55 -3.31
N LEU A 231 3.69 -16.28 -3.00
CA LEU A 231 4.80 -16.66 -3.86
C LEU A 231 4.94 -18.18 -4.00
N VAL A 232 4.82 -18.92 -2.90
CA VAL A 232 4.91 -20.39 -2.92
C VAL A 232 3.77 -20.99 -3.76
N LEU A 233 2.53 -20.52 -3.52
CA LEU A 233 1.36 -20.96 -4.29
C LEU A 233 1.52 -20.60 -5.77
N HIS A 234 1.96 -19.37 -6.07
CA HIS A 234 2.20 -18.90 -7.42
C HIS A 234 3.22 -19.79 -8.14
N ALA A 235 4.38 -20.04 -7.54
CA ALA A 235 5.41 -20.87 -8.15
C ALA A 235 4.91 -22.28 -8.50
N PHE A 236 4.19 -22.92 -7.56
CA PHE A 236 3.62 -24.24 -7.76
C PHE A 236 2.55 -24.26 -8.87
N PHE A 237 1.57 -23.36 -8.81
CA PHE A 237 0.47 -23.35 -9.78
C PHE A 237 0.91 -22.86 -11.15
N SER A 238 1.84 -21.92 -11.26
CA SER A 238 2.38 -21.47 -12.54
C SER A 238 3.12 -22.61 -13.24
N TRP A 239 3.98 -23.35 -12.54
CA TRP A 239 4.61 -24.56 -13.09
C TRP A 239 3.57 -25.61 -13.53
N LEU A 240 2.56 -25.86 -12.69
CA LEU A 240 1.54 -26.86 -12.96
C LEU A 240 0.69 -26.50 -14.19
N LEU A 241 0.11 -25.29 -14.22
CA LEU A 241 -0.81 -24.88 -15.29
C LEU A 241 -0.07 -24.56 -16.58
N MET A 242 1.03 -23.81 -16.52
CA MET A 242 1.75 -23.40 -17.73
C MET A 242 2.44 -24.59 -18.40
N LEU A 243 3.21 -25.37 -17.63
CA LEU A 243 4.09 -26.40 -18.21
C LEU A 243 3.49 -27.80 -18.16
N LYS A 244 2.96 -28.23 -17.00
CA LYS A 244 2.53 -29.63 -16.83
C LYS A 244 1.18 -29.94 -17.46
N LEU A 245 0.22 -29.04 -17.32
CA LEU A 245 -1.09 -29.15 -17.96
C LEU A 245 -1.12 -28.55 -19.38
N GLY A 246 -0.05 -27.85 -19.78
CA GLY A 246 0.10 -27.30 -21.13
C GLY A 246 -0.85 -26.14 -21.44
N TRP A 247 -1.33 -25.40 -20.43
CA TRP A 247 -2.20 -24.24 -20.66
C TRP A 247 -1.43 -23.01 -21.15
N GLY A 248 -0.10 -23.09 -21.18
CA GLY A 248 0.77 -22.05 -21.71
C GLY A 248 0.57 -20.70 -21.02
N LEU A 249 0.58 -19.64 -21.80
CA LEU A 249 0.51 -18.26 -21.29
C LEU A 249 -0.83 -17.93 -20.62
N LEU A 250 -1.93 -18.55 -21.06
CA LEU A 250 -3.24 -18.40 -20.40
C LEU A 250 -3.19 -18.92 -18.96
N GLY A 251 -2.53 -20.06 -18.75
CA GLY A 251 -2.30 -20.60 -17.41
C GLY A 251 -1.50 -19.62 -16.53
N GLY A 252 -0.47 -18.98 -17.09
CA GLY A 252 0.32 -17.97 -16.40
C GLY A 252 -0.50 -16.75 -15.99
N ALA A 253 -1.32 -16.22 -16.91
CA ALA A 253 -2.19 -15.10 -16.64
C ALA A 253 -3.22 -15.41 -15.54
N ILE A 254 -3.83 -16.60 -15.55
CA ILE A 254 -4.78 -17.03 -14.51
C ILE A 254 -4.09 -17.06 -13.14
N VAL A 255 -2.92 -17.69 -13.03
CA VAL A 255 -2.21 -17.83 -11.74
C VAL A 255 -1.71 -16.49 -11.24
N LEU A 256 -1.18 -15.63 -12.12
CA LEU A 256 -0.68 -14.31 -11.74
C LEU A 256 -1.81 -13.39 -11.26
N ASN A 257 -2.92 -13.31 -11.99
CA ASN A 257 -4.11 -12.59 -11.52
C ASN A 257 -4.62 -13.15 -10.19
N GLY A 258 -4.71 -14.48 -10.08
CA GLY A 258 -5.14 -15.15 -8.86
C GLY A 258 -4.24 -14.85 -7.66
N SER A 259 -2.94 -14.71 -7.87
CA SER A 259 -1.96 -14.39 -6.82
C SER A 259 -2.15 -12.96 -6.30
N TRP A 260 -2.32 -11.99 -7.20
CA TRP A 260 -2.57 -10.60 -6.81
C TRP A 260 -3.91 -10.44 -6.08
N TRP A 261 -4.97 -11.08 -6.58
CA TRP A 261 -6.27 -11.07 -5.89
C TRP A 261 -6.24 -11.85 -4.58
N PHE A 262 -5.46 -12.93 -4.48
CA PHE A 262 -5.24 -13.61 -3.21
C PHE A 262 -4.61 -12.67 -2.17
N ILE A 263 -3.58 -11.91 -2.55
CA ILE A 263 -2.96 -10.92 -1.65
C ILE A 263 -4.00 -9.89 -1.18
N VAL A 264 -4.73 -9.27 -2.13
CA VAL A 264 -5.77 -8.28 -1.81
C VAL A 264 -6.81 -8.86 -0.85
N LEU A 265 -7.36 -10.05 -1.16
CA LEU A 265 -8.41 -10.66 -0.34
C LEU A 265 -7.89 -11.07 1.04
N ALA A 266 -6.69 -11.64 1.13
CA ALA A 266 -6.09 -12.04 2.40
C ALA A 266 -5.85 -10.83 3.31
N GLU A 267 -5.37 -9.71 2.76
CA GLU A 267 -5.17 -8.47 3.51
C GLU A 267 -6.51 -7.84 3.91
N LEU A 268 -7.52 -7.84 3.05
CA LEU A 268 -8.87 -7.37 3.40
C LEU A 268 -9.49 -8.21 4.53
N VAL A 269 -9.35 -9.54 4.48
CA VAL A 269 -9.78 -10.43 5.57
C VAL A 269 -9.06 -10.06 6.88
N TYR A 270 -7.75 -9.79 6.83
CA TYR A 270 -7.02 -9.33 8.00
C TYR A 270 -7.57 -8.00 8.54
N ILE A 271 -7.80 -7.01 7.69
CA ILE A 271 -8.35 -5.70 8.07
C ILE A 271 -9.74 -5.84 8.70
N PHE A 272 -10.62 -6.63 8.07
CA PHE A 272 -12.00 -6.80 8.51
C PHE A 272 -12.14 -7.71 9.73
N SER A 273 -11.10 -8.48 10.08
CA SER A 273 -11.09 -9.33 11.28
C SER A 273 -11.01 -8.57 12.61
N GLY A 274 -11.02 -7.23 12.60
CA GLY A 274 -10.94 -6.39 13.80
C GLY A 274 -9.52 -6.15 14.31
N ARG A 275 -8.50 -6.73 13.68
CA ARG A 275 -7.08 -6.60 14.08
C ARG A 275 -6.49 -5.20 13.89
N CYS A 276 -7.20 -4.32 13.16
CA CYS A 276 -6.83 -2.92 12.94
C CYS A 276 -7.49 -1.95 13.93
N GLY A 277 -8.34 -2.43 14.85
CA GLY A 277 -8.98 -1.60 15.87
C GLY A 277 -9.66 -0.36 15.28
N GLN A 278 -9.40 0.81 15.89
CA GLN A 278 -9.98 2.09 15.45
C GLN A 278 -9.53 2.56 14.06
N ALA A 279 -8.42 2.03 13.51
CA ALA A 279 -7.97 2.40 12.17
C ALA A 279 -8.95 1.97 11.09
N TRP A 280 -9.75 0.93 11.36
CA TRP A 280 -10.82 0.48 10.47
C TRP A 280 -12.16 0.46 11.21
N SER A 281 -12.95 1.51 11.03
CA SER A 281 -14.31 1.64 11.57
C SER A 281 -15.41 1.18 10.59
N GLY A 282 -15.02 0.55 9.47
CA GLY A 282 -15.92 0.13 8.40
C GLY A 282 -16.00 1.12 7.23
N PHE A 283 -16.88 0.83 6.27
CA PHE A 283 -17.10 1.69 5.12
C PHE A 283 -17.76 3.01 5.52
N SER A 284 -17.32 4.11 4.92
CA SER A 284 -17.78 5.45 5.29
C SER A 284 -17.95 6.37 4.09
N TRP A 285 -19.03 7.15 4.10
CA TRP A 285 -19.30 8.18 3.08
C TRP A 285 -18.25 9.29 3.06
N LYS A 286 -17.46 9.46 4.13
CA LYS A 286 -16.31 10.38 4.17
C LYS A 286 -15.26 10.07 3.09
N ALA A 287 -15.24 8.84 2.57
CA ALA A 287 -14.38 8.45 1.46
C ALA A 287 -14.65 9.27 0.19
N PHE A 288 -15.87 9.78 0.00
CA PHE A 288 -16.28 10.56 -1.18
C PHE A 288 -16.17 12.08 -0.98
N GLN A 289 -15.79 12.53 0.22
CA GLN A 289 -15.59 13.95 0.51
C GLN A 289 -14.20 14.41 0.06
N ASP A 290 -14.10 15.65 -0.44
CA ASP A 290 -12.85 16.29 -0.87
C ASP A 290 -11.99 15.49 -1.86
N LEU A 291 -12.65 14.68 -2.72
CA LEU A 291 -11.97 13.84 -3.70
C LEU A 291 -11.06 14.65 -4.63
N TRP A 292 -11.49 15.83 -5.07
CA TRP A 292 -10.70 16.65 -6.00
C TRP A 292 -9.35 17.10 -5.40
N GLY A 293 -9.34 17.47 -4.12
CA GLY A 293 -8.10 17.81 -3.41
C GLY A 293 -7.15 16.61 -3.34
N PHE A 294 -7.69 15.43 -3.03
CA PHE A 294 -6.92 14.19 -2.99
C PHE A 294 -6.41 13.78 -4.37
N VAL A 295 -7.24 13.90 -5.43
CA VAL A 295 -6.84 13.64 -6.81
C VAL A 295 -5.66 14.52 -7.22
N ARG A 296 -5.71 15.82 -6.91
CA ARG A 296 -4.59 16.74 -7.20
C ARG A 296 -3.30 16.32 -6.50
N LEU A 297 -3.38 15.92 -5.23
CA LEU A 297 -2.22 15.42 -4.49
C LEU A 297 -1.69 14.12 -5.10
N SER A 298 -2.58 13.16 -5.38
CA SER A 298 -2.21 11.90 -6.02
C SER A 298 -1.58 12.10 -7.40
N VAL A 299 -2.13 12.96 -8.26
CA VAL A 299 -1.54 13.25 -9.58
C VAL A 299 -0.16 13.90 -9.43
N ALA A 300 0.00 14.86 -8.51
CA ALA A 300 1.30 15.48 -8.26
C ALA A 300 2.33 14.46 -7.78
N SER A 301 1.96 13.57 -6.85
CA SER A 301 2.80 12.46 -6.40
C SER A 301 3.14 11.48 -7.52
N ALA A 302 2.22 11.24 -8.45
CA ALA A 302 2.48 10.37 -9.60
C ALA A 302 3.54 10.95 -10.54
N VAL A 303 3.47 12.26 -10.81
CA VAL A 303 4.47 12.96 -11.62
C VAL A 303 5.84 13.00 -10.94
N MET A 304 5.90 13.07 -9.60
CA MET A 304 7.17 13.11 -8.86
C MET A 304 7.92 11.77 -8.85
N LEU A 305 7.21 10.66 -8.99
CA LEU A 305 7.79 9.30 -8.95
C LEU A 305 8.07 8.72 -10.35
N TRP A 306 7.76 9.47 -11.40
CA TRP A 306 7.92 9.07 -12.80
C TRP A 306 9.09 9.80 -13.46
#